data_AF-A0A971C338-F1
#
_entry.id   AF-A0A971C338-F1
#
_cell.length_a   1.000
_cell.length_b   1.000
_cell.length_c   1.000
_cell.angle_alpha   90.00
_cell.angle_beta   90.00
_cell.angle_gamma   90.00
#
_symmetry.space_group_name_H-M   'P 1'
#
loop_
_entity.id
_entity.type
_entity.pdbx_description
1 polymer ?
#
loop_
_entity_poly.entity_id
_entity_poly.type
_entity_poly.pdbx_seq_one_letter_code
_entity_poly.pdbx_strand_id
1 'polypeptide(L)'
;MHKGLMFARSFGGFHPADAAYQVVSTELARRGIATLERGTEMDAFTSLSRYELLVIYADRGEMTDDQAQSLTAWVEGGGALVILHGGMAAFGDNTIYHDLVGADFTGHPPRMPFTVRTVDGEHQITRRAPESFVTEDELYTVAPRGDFHTLLEATYLSQAVPISWVRSVGKGRVFYLGLGHDASAMTNRHFLDLTCHGTRWALGQQPRPDVRLGLVGYGSAFGMSHYHGTLAGATPGLELVAACDLNPKQMELAARDWPGIRTYTDTNEFAADPDIDLALVIVPHNVHAPVAHLLLDAGKHVMTEKPFTITGAEAAGLIDKAEAKHLTLTVFQNRRWDRDYLTLRQAVDSGEIGQPYLYELFLAGYGHPTHWWRSVTAVSGGLMHDWGAHGVDWGLNLFPDDVTAVSAWTQKRRWHDVDVADAAKLVARFQGGQLLDIEFGSLSASRKAYMRVLGSEGAIEVRPPHRDLSGSLLVYHTGDHGVSEELRPYRPKGKGPYSWSEWSEVEVLYRRLADHLILGDPVPVTPQSAARVIGVIEAANLSAQSGQPEKPTYW
;
A
#
# COMPACT_ATOMS: atom_id res chain seq x y z
N MET A 1 -4.06 15.58 -14.99
CA MET A 1 -2.84 15.84 -14.19
C MET A 1 -2.46 17.28 -14.40
N HIS A 2 -2.06 17.98 -13.33
CA HIS A 2 -1.62 19.38 -13.41
C HIS A 2 -0.22 19.49 -13.98
N LYS A 3 0.09 20.61 -14.63
CA LYS A 3 1.45 20.89 -15.10
C LYS A 3 2.24 21.61 -14.01
N GLY A 4 3.34 21.00 -13.57
CA GLY A 4 4.19 21.56 -12.52
C GLY A 4 5.65 21.71 -12.93
N LEU A 5 6.36 22.53 -12.16
CA LEU A 5 7.81 22.70 -12.21
C LEU A 5 8.38 22.22 -10.87
N MET A 6 9.45 21.45 -10.89
CA MET A 6 10.27 21.16 -9.71
C MET A 6 11.61 21.87 -9.85
N PHE A 7 11.84 22.88 -9.02
CA PHE A 7 13.16 23.45 -8.85
C PHE A 7 13.97 22.52 -7.94
N ALA A 8 14.79 21.66 -8.57
CA ALA A 8 15.57 20.61 -7.92
C ALA A 8 17.05 20.81 -8.17
N ARG A 9 17.75 21.50 -7.25
CA ARG A 9 19.17 21.84 -7.39
C ARG A 9 19.93 21.62 -6.09
N SER A 10 21.10 21.00 -6.20
CA SER A 10 22.10 20.98 -5.13
C SER A 10 23.34 21.74 -5.59
N PHE A 11 23.71 22.76 -4.82
CA PHE A 11 24.85 23.62 -5.08
C PHE A 11 26.10 23.14 -4.33
N GLY A 12 25.94 22.41 -3.22
CA GLY A 12 27.05 21.91 -2.40
C GLY A 12 27.16 20.39 -2.29
N GLY A 13 26.27 19.62 -2.94
CA GLY A 13 26.22 18.17 -2.81
C GLY A 13 25.62 17.68 -1.48
N PHE A 14 24.99 18.57 -0.71
CA PHE A 14 24.43 18.25 0.61
C PHE A 14 23.08 17.53 0.51
N HIS A 15 22.29 17.81 -0.52
CA HIS A 15 20.98 17.20 -0.75
C HIS A 15 20.93 16.50 -2.12
N PRO A 16 20.33 15.30 -2.23
CA PRO A 16 20.33 14.53 -3.48
C PRO A 16 19.22 15.00 -4.42
N ALA A 17 19.39 16.18 -5.03
CA ALA A 17 18.37 16.81 -5.87
C ALA A 17 17.90 15.94 -7.06
N ASP A 18 18.79 15.15 -7.66
CA ASP A 18 18.44 14.19 -8.72
C ASP A 18 17.49 13.10 -8.20
N ALA A 19 17.82 12.49 -7.06
CA ALA A 19 17.00 11.47 -6.44
C ALA A 19 15.64 12.06 -5.98
N ALA A 20 15.65 13.25 -5.39
CA ALA A 20 14.45 13.98 -5.00
C ALA A 20 13.51 14.19 -6.18
N TYR A 21 14.06 14.67 -7.31
CA TYR A 21 13.29 14.84 -8.53
C TYR A 21 12.68 13.54 -9.01
N GLN A 22 13.47 12.46 -9.10
CA GLN A 22 12.97 11.16 -9.56
C GLN A 22 11.86 10.62 -8.65
N VAL A 23 12.06 10.64 -7.32
CA VAL A 23 11.08 10.12 -6.36
C VAL A 23 9.79 10.93 -6.38
N VAL A 24 9.88 12.26 -6.25
CA VAL A 24 8.69 13.13 -6.14
C VAL A 24 7.93 13.19 -7.46
N SER A 25 8.61 13.32 -8.60
CA SER A 25 7.95 13.36 -9.91
C SER A 25 7.27 12.04 -10.24
N THR A 26 7.92 10.90 -9.96
CA THR A 26 7.35 9.57 -10.16
C THR A 26 6.11 9.38 -9.30
N GLU A 27 6.17 9.73 -8.01
CA GLU A 27 5.06 9.49 -7.10
C GLU A 27 3.84 10.38 -7.40
N LEU A 28 4.06 11.67 -7.72
CA LEU A 28 2.97 12.56 -8.12
C LEU A 28 2.32 12.14 -9.45
N ALA A 29 3.11 11.68 -10.42
CA ALA A 29 2.58 11.17 -11.68
C ALA A 29 1.82 9.86 -11.47
N ARG A 30 2.37 8.93 -10.67
CA ARG A 30 1.75 7.65 -10.33
C ARG A 30 0.38 7.82 -9.65
N ARG A 31 0.20 8.86 -8.84
CA ARG A 31 -1.08 9.21 -8.19
C ARG A 31 -1.98 10.13 -9.03
N GLY A 32 -1.59 10.44 -10.26
CA GLY A 32 -2.37 11.30 -11.16
C GLY A 32 -2.48 12.76 -10.70
N ILE A 33 -1.58 13.22 -9.84
CA ILE A 33 -1.63 14.58 -9.26
C ILE A 33 -1.05 15.58 -10.26
N ALA A 34 0.23 15.45 -10.58
CA ALA A 34 0.95 16.38 -11.44
C ALA A 34 2.07 15.71 -12.24
N THR A 35 2.40 16.30 -13.38
CA THR A 35 3.61 15.98 -14.14
C THR A 35 4.59 17.13 -13.97
N LEU A 36 5.81 16.84 -13.52
CA LEU A 36 6.81 17.85 -13.20
C LEU A 36 7.85 17.98 -14.31
N GLU A 37 8.09 19.20 -14.76
CA GLU A 37 9.31 19.58 -15.48
C GLU A 37 10.42 19.88 -14.47
N ARG A 38 11.66 19.54 -14.78
CA ARG A 38 12.80 19.85 -13.92
C ARG A 38 13.40 21.21 -14.26
N GLY A 39 13.50 22.08 -13.26
CA GLY A 39 14.27 23.32 -13.32
C GLY A 39 15.51 23.26 -12.42
N THR A 40 16.63 23.79 -12.90
CA THR A 40 17.86 23.96 -12.12
C THR A 40 18.33 25.41 -12.08
N GLU A 41 17.97 26.23 -13.06
CA GLU A 41 18.41 27.63 -13.12
C GLU A 41 17.43 28.58 -12.44
N MET A 42 17.95 29.67 -11.88
CA MET A 42 17.14 30.67 -11.15
C MET A 42 16.19 31.45 -12.07
N ASP A 43 16.41 31.42 -13.39
CA ASP A 43 15.47 31.98 -14.36
C ASP A 43 14.14 31.20 -14.41
N ALA A 44 14.08 29.99 -13.86
CA ALA A 44 12.86 29.20 -13.75
C ALA A 44 11.74 29.94 -13.00
N PHE A 45 12.09 30.82 -12.05
CA PHE A 45 11.14 31.66 -11.30
C PHE A 45 10.53 32.80 -12.13
N THR A 46 11.05 33.08 -13.32
CA THR A 46 10.54 34.15 -14.21
C THR A 46 9.43 33.69 -15.16
N SER A 47 9.25 32.37 -15.31
CA SER A 47 8.30 31.77 -16.26
C SER A 47 7.20 30.93 -15.58
N LEU A 48 6.88 31.23 -14.32
CA LEU A 48 5.95 30.45 -13.50
C LEU A 48 4.50 30.46 -14.03
N SER A 49 4.12 31.44 -14.85
CA SER A 49 2.77 31.52 -15.44
C SER A 49 2.39 30.33 -16.34
N ARG A 50 3.37 29.49 -16.73
CA ARG A 50 3.16 28.25 -17.50
C ARG A 50 2.79 27.05 -16.63
N TYR A 51 2.88 27.18 -15.31
CA TYR A 51 2.72 26.09 -14.35
C TYR A 51 1.64 26.43 -13.32
N GLU A 52 0.94 25.41 -12.88
CA GLU A 52 -0.02 25.49 -11.78
C GLU A 52 0.64 25.16 -10.43
N LEU A 53 1.73 24.38 -10.48
CA LEU A 53 2.46 23.87 -9.32
C LEU A 53 3.95 24.21 -9.43
N LEU A 54 4.52 24.68 -8.32
CA LEU A 54 5.95 24.78 -8.11
C LEU A 54 6.34 23.95 -6.89
N VAL A 55 7.25 23.00 -7.08
CA VAL A 55 7.90 22.24 -6.01
C VAL A 55 9.33 22.73 -5.86
N ILE A 56 9.74 23.13 -4.65
CA ILE A 56 11.10 23.60 -4.36
C ILE A 56 11.80 22.55 -3.49
N TYR A 57 12.91 22.03 -4.00
CA TYR A 57 13.87 21.19 -3.27
C TYR A 57 15.29 21.65 -3.61
N ALA A 58 15.88 22.47 -2.73
CA ALA A 58 17.21 23.04 -2.96
C ALA A 58 17.99 23.19 -1.64
N ASP A 59 19.31 23.39 -1.72
CA ASP A 59 20.19 23.53 -0.54
C ASP A 59 20.76 24.94 -0.35
N ARG A 60 21.22 25.63 -1.42
CA ARG A 60 21.73 27.01 -1.35
C ARG A 60 21.65 27.75 -2.68
N GLY A 61 20.94 28.85 -2.78
CA GLY A 61 20.88 29.71 -3.95
C GLY A 61 20.69 31.17 -3.57
N GLU A 62 20.87 32.06 -4.54
CA GLU A 62 20.61 33.49 -4.38
C GLU A 62 19.36 33.84 -5.19
N MET A 63 18.27 34.15 -4.49
CA MET A 63 17.05 34.68 -5.10
C MET A 63 17.05 36.19 -4.98
N THR A 64 16.86 36.91 -6.09
CA THR A 64 16.72 38.36 -6.07
C THR A 64 15.35 38.77 -5.55
N ASP A 65 15.21 40.00 -5.05
CA ASP A 65 13.91 40.53 -4.61
C ASP A 65 12.87 40.52 -5.73
N ASP A 66 13.26 40.81 -6.98
CA ASP A 66 12.37 40.75 -8.14
C ASP A 66 11.85 39.33 -8.41
N GLN A 67 12.71 38.31 -8.24
CA GLN A 67 12.32 36.91 -8.37
C GLN A 67 11.38 36.50 -7.24
N ALA A 68 11.68 36.89 -6.00
CA ALA A 68 10.84 36.60 -4.85
C ALA A 68 9.47 37.29 -4.96
N GLN A 69 9.42 38.55 -5.40
CA GLN A 69 8.17 39.27 -5.67
C GLN A 69 7.35 38.62 -6.79
N SER A 70 8.03 38.16 -7.86
CA SER A 70 7.37 37.45 -8.96
C SER A 70 6.77 36.12 -8.48
N LEU A 71 7.49 35.38 -7.64
CA LEU A 71 6.99 34.16 -7.00
C LEU A 71 5.79 34.47 -6.10
N THR A 72 5.88 35.48 -5.24
CA THR A 72 4.78 35.90 -4.36
C THR A 72 3.55 36.28 -5.17
N ALA A 73 3.70 37.11 -6.20
CA ALA A 73 2.59 37.51 -7.07
C ALA A 73 1.95 36.32 -7.81
N TRP A 74 2.76 35.33 -8.21
CA TRP A 74 2.25 34.10 -8.81
C TRP A 74 1.43 33.26 -7.82
N VAL A 75 1.91 33.11 -6.57
CA VAL A 75 1.13 32.43 -5.51
C VAL A 75 -0.14 33.22 -5.20
N GLU A 76 -0.06 34.52 -5.00
CA GLU A 76 -1.25 35.38 -4.76
C GLU A 76 -2.29 35.26 -5.90
N GLY A 77 -1.82 35.05 -7.13
CA GLY A 77 -2.64 34.82 -8.32
C GLY A 77 -3.34 33.45 -8.38
N GLY A 78 -2.95 32.49 -7.54
CA GLY A 78 -3.51 31.13 -7.51
C GLY A 78 -2.49 30.00 -7.66
N GLY A 79 -1.19 30.31 -7.72
CA GLY A 79 -0.14 29.29 -7.81
C GLY A 79 -0.06 28.38 -6.58
N ALA A 80 0.17 27.09 -6.80
CA ALA A 80 0.40 26.10 -5.75
C ALA A 80 1.90 25.98 -5.46
N LEU A 81 2.33 26.40 -4.28
CA LEU A 81 3.73 26.31 -3.85
C LEU A 81 3.92 25.18 -2.84
N VAL A 82 4.78 24.22 -3.17
CA VAL A 82 5.19 23.11 -2.31
C VAL A 82 6.68 23.23 -2.04
N ILE A 83 7.06 23.24 -0.77
CA ILE A 83 8.44 23.41 -0.35
C ILE A 83 8.84 22.20 0.48
N LEU A 84 9.91 21.53 0.06
CA LEU A 84 10.38 20.29 0.65
C LEU A 84 11.77 20.47 1.26
N HIS A 85 11.92 20.02 2.50
CA HIS A 85 13.17 19.97 3.26
C HIS A 85 13.99 21.28 3.18
N GLY A 86 15.14 21.21 2.50
CA GLY A 86 16.11 22.29 2.34
C GLY A 86 15.56 23.52 1.61
N GLY A 87 14.44 23.38 0.89
CA GLY A 87 13.75 24.51 0.27
C GLY A 87 13.45 25.66 1.24
N MET A 88 13.31 25.37 2.54
CA MET A 88 13.21 26.38 3.60
C MET A 88 14.43 27.31 3.67
N ALA A 89 15.64 26.74 3.66
CA ALA A 89 16.89 27.48 3.83
C ALA A 89 17.54 27.88 2.48
N ALA A 90 16.90 27.50 1.36
CA ALA A 90 17.52 27.53 0.05
C ALA A 90 17.88 28.94 -0.44
N PHE A 91 17.25 30.02 0.05
CA PHE A 91 17.43 31.37 -0.54
C PHE A 91 18.00 32.41 0.43
N GLY A 92 18.79 31.98 1.41
CA GLY A 92 19.59 32.86 2.26
C GLY A 92 18.75 33.90 3.00
N ASP A 93 19.14 35.18 2.94
CA ASP A 93 18.49 36.27 3.67
C ASP A 93 17.32 36.94 2.90
N ASN A 94 16.77 36.28 1.87
CA ASN A 94 15.65 36.83 1.11
C ASN A 94 14.36 36.86 1.95
N THR A 95 14.13 37.99 2.63
CA THR A 95 12.99 38.18 3.52
C THR A 95 11.63 38.07 2.82
N ILE A 96 11.54 38.41 1.53
CA ILE A 96 10.29 38.31 0.74
C ILE A 96 9.89 36.84 0.57
N TYR A 97 10.86 35.98 0.27
CA TYR A 97 10.63 34.53 0.21
C TYR A 97 10.23 33.98 1.59
N HIS A 98 10.95 34.32 2.66
CA HIS A 98 10.61 33.82 4.00
C HIS A 98 9.25 34.34 4.49
N ASP A 99 8.85 35.56 4.13
CA ASP A 99 7.51 36.09 4.40
C ASP A 99 6.42 35.32 3.64
N LEU A 100 6.72 34.80 2.44
CA LEU A 100 5.84 33.92 1.65
C LEU A 100 5.77 32.50 2.23
N VAL A 101 6.88 31.93 2.69
CA VAL A 101 6.94 30.60 3.31
C VAL A 101 6.32 30.61 4.73
N GLY A 102 6.52 31.70 5.46
CA GLY A 102 5.99 31.96 6.80
C GLY A 102 6.99 31.77 7.94
N ALA A 103 8.25 31.42 7.66
CA ALA A 103 9.26 31.20 8.69
C ALA A 103 10.69 31.45 8.17
N ASP A 104 11.60 31.78 9.09
CA ASP A 104 13.04 31.79 8.88
C ASP A 104 13.65 30.47 9.34
N PHE A 105 14.61 29.93 8.58
CA PHE A 105 15.46 28.84 9.05
C PHE A 105 16.39 29.33 10.18
N THR A 106 16.43 28.60 11.31
CA THR A 106 17.30 28.95 12.45
C THR A 106 18.46 27.98 12.70
N GLY A 107 18.40 26.78 12.12
CA GLY A 107 19.42 25.74 12.32
C GLY A 107 18.86 24.33 12.28
N HIS A 108 19.71 23.34 12.49
CA HIS A 108 19.32 21.92 12.65
C HIS A 108 20.34 21.20 13.56
N PRO A 109 19.95 20.14 14.30
CA PRO A 109 20.91 19.21 14.87
C PRO A 109 21.55 18.35 13.77
N PRO A 110 22.60 17.57 14.09
CA PRO A 110 23.00 16.44 13.25
C PRO A 110 21.81 15.53 12.97
N ARG A 111 21.85 14.81 11.84
CA ARG A 111 20.84 13.81 11.51
C ARG A 111 20.64 12.84 12.67
N MET A 112 19.37 12.59 12.99
CA MET A 112 19.00 11.76 14.13
C MET A 112 17.59 11.22 13.96
N PRO A 113 17.25 10.10 14.61
CA PRO A 113 15.85 9.69 14.74
C PRO A 113 15.10 10.66 15.66
N PHE A 114 13.93 11.11 15.23
CA PHE A 114 12.99 11.90 16.02
C PHE A 114 11.54 11.46 15.77
N THR A 115 10.68 11.74 16.74
CA THR A 115 9.24 11.48 16.63
C THR A 115 8.56 12.72 16.06
N VAL A 116 7.85 12.54 14.95
CA VAL A 116 6.92 13.50 14.39
C VAL A 116 5.54 13.21 14.98
N ARG A 117 4.83 14.26 15.41
CA ARG A 117 3.48 14.21 15.97
C ARG A 117 2.54 14.97 15.05
N THR A 118 1.37 14.40 14.79
CA THR A 118 0.28 15.09 14.11
C THR A 118 -0.43 16.02 15.09
N VAL A 119 -0.47 17.31 14.75
CA VAL A 119 -1.06 18.37 15.58
C VAL A 119 -2.50 18.63 15.19
N ASP A 120 -2.77 18.68 13.88
CA ASP A 120 -4.10 18.73 13.32
C ASP A 120 -4.39 17.42 12.59
N GLY A 121 -5.13 16.53 13.25
CA GLY A 121 -5.58 15.26 12.69
C GLY A 121 -6.85 15.35 11.85
N GLU A 122 -7.48 16.52 11.73
CA GLU A 122 -8.70 16.69 10.94
C GLU A 122 -8.41 17.32 9.57
N HIS A 123 -7.30 18.02 9.43
CA HIS A 123 -6.88 18.60 8.16
C HIS A 123 -6.72 17.52 7.08
N GLN A 124 -7.20 17.79 5.86
CA GLN A 124 -7.22 16.80 4.78
C GLN A 124 -5.85 16.20 4.40
N ILE A 125 -4.76 16.89 4.73
CA ILE A 125 -3.38 16.41 4.52
C ILE A 125 -3.02 15.29 5.51
N THR A 126 -3.46 15.44 6.76
CA THR A 126 -3.02 14.67 7.93
C THR A 126 -4.10 13.79 8.54
N ARG A 127 -5.36 13.89 8.07
CA ARG A 127 -6.49 13.04 8.54
C ARG A 127 -6.27 11.55 8.39
N ARG A 128 -5.40 11.14 7.48
CA ARG A 128 -4.96 9.75 7.31
C ARG A 128 -3.46 9.56 7.57
N ALA A 129 -2.82 10.51 8.26
CA ALA A 129 -1.52 10.31 8.90
C ALA A 129 -1.70 9.62 10.26
N PRO A 130 -0.68 8.94 10.81
CA PRO A 130 -0.73 8.49 12.19
C PRO A 130 -0.65 9.63 13.20
N GLU A 131 -1.08 9.37 14.43
CA GLU A 131 -0.94 10.31 15.56
C GLU A 131 0.52 10.71 15.77
N SER A 132 1.44 9.77 15.58
CA SER A 132 2.88 10.01 15.52
C SER A 132 3.59 9.09 14.54
N PHE A 133 4.84 9.36 14.22
CA PHE A 133 5.74 8.39 13.59
C PHE A 133 7.19 8.73 13.88
N VAL A 134 8.05 7.71 13.92
CA VAL A 134 9.50 7.91 14.01
C VAL A 134 10.09 8.00 12.62
N THR A 135 10.95 8.98 12.39
CA THR A 135 11.75 9.11 11.17
C THR A 135 13.19 9.47 11.53
N GLU A 136 14.15 9.03 10.72
CA GLU A 136 15.54 9.48 10.78
C GLU A 136 15.76 10.47 9.64
N ASP A 137 16.04 11.72 9.99
CA ASP A 137 16.13 12.83 9.04
C ASP A 137 16.95 13.99 9.65
N GLU A 138 17.11 15.09 8.90
CA GLU A 138 17.67 16.35 9.40
C GLU A 138 16.54 17.29 9.88
N LEU A 139 16.43 17.46 11.20
CA LEU A 139 15.36 18.25 11.81
C LEU A 139 15.58 19.76 11.68
N TYR A 140 14.87 20.42 10.77
CA TYR A 140 14.98 21.88 10.61
C TYR A 140 14.25 22.59 11.76
N THR A 141 14.95 23.50 12.43
CA THR A 141 14.37 24.46 13.36
C THR A 141 14.10 25.77 12.63
N VAL A 142 12.98 26.40 12.96
CA VAL A 142 12.52 27.61 12.30
C VAL A 142 11.98 28.64 13.29
N ALA A 143 12.09 29.92 12.95
CA ALA A 143 11.44 31.03 13.64
C ALA A 143 10.24 31.51 12.81
N PRO A 144 9.00 31.46 13.34
CA PRO A 144 7.83 31.95 12.63
C PRO A 144 7.94 33.45 12.31
N ARG A 145 7.60 33.85 11.07
CA ARG A 145 7.55 35.25 10.62
C ARG A 145 6.12 35.79 10.52
N GLY A 146 5.13 34.93 10.52
CA GLY A 146 3.72 35.27 10.49
C GLY A 146 2.85 34.04 10.71
N ASP A 147 1.55 34.20 10.50
CA ASP A 147 0.62 33.10 10.74
C ASP A 147 0.76 32.01 9.68
N PHE A 148 0.88 30.78 10.17
CA PHE A 148 0.72 29.55 9.42
C PHE A 148 -0.01 28.52 10.26
N HIS A 149 -0.66 27.57 9.60
CA HIS A 149 -1.38 26.50 10.26
C HIS A 149 -0.50 25.25 10.34
N THR A 150 0.01 24.96 11.54
CA THR A 150 0.87 23.81 11.81
C THR A 150 0.10 22.50 11.70
N LEU A 151 0.62 21.57 10.92
CA LEU A 151 0.07 20.23 10.75
C LEU A 151 0.85 19.18 11.55
N LEU A 152 2.17 19.29 11.56
CA LEU A 152 3.09 18.34 12.18
C LEU A 152 4.15 19.06 13.01
N GLU A 153 4.53 18.46 14.14
CA GLU A 153 5.58 18.95 15.04
C GLU A 153 6.55 17.83 15.43
N ALA A 154 7.77 18.19 15.83
CA ALA A 154 8.68 17.33 16.57
C ALA A 154 9.06 18.01 17.89
N THR A 155 9.55 17.24 18.87
CA THR A 155 10.11 17.79 20.10
C THR A 155 11.63 17.84 20.01
N TYR A 156 12.21 19.03 20.11
CA TYR A 156 13.66 19.25 20.14
C TYR A 156 14.03 20.21 21.27
N LEU A 157 15.01 19.82 22.10
CA LEU A 157 15.43 20.59 23.29
C LEU A 157 14.25 21.03 24.18
N SER A 158 13.26 20.14 24.35
CA SER A 158 12.01 20.38 25.10
C SER A 158 11.10 21.47 24.50
N GLN A 159 11.31 21.86 23.25
CA GLN A 159 10.46 22.78 22.50
C GLN A 159 9.76 22.03 21.37
N ALA A 160 8.51 22.44 21.09
CA ALA A 160 7.80 22.01 19.89
C ALA A 160 8.37 22.74 18.68
N VAL A 161 8.79 22.01 17.67
CA VAL A 161 9.34 22.51 16.42
C VAL A 161 8.37 22.16 15.29
N PRO A 162 7.80 23.14 14.58
CA PRO A 162 6.97 22.88 13.41
C PRO A 162 7.77 22.16 12.31
N ILE A 163 7.20 21.06 11.79
CA ILE A 163 7.80 20.24 10.71
C ILE A 163 7.02 20.40 9.41
N SER A 164 5.72 20.66 9.51
CA SER A 164 4.88 20.88 8.35
C SER A 164 3.76 21.86 8.68
N TRP A 165 3.45 22.73 7.73
CA TRP A 165 2.37 23.69 7.85
C TRP A 165 1.83 24.09 6.48
N VAL A 166 0.70 24.78 6.52
CA VAL A 166 0.05 25.35 5.35
C VAL A 166 -0.25 26.83 5.53
N ARG A 167 -0.29 27.57 4.41
CA ARG A 167 -0.70 28.97 4.34
C ARG A 167 -1.55 29.23 3.11
N SER A 168 -2.58 30.07 3.26
CA SER A 168 -3.32 30.62 2.13
C SER A 168 -2.77 32.02 1.85
N VAL A 169 -2.35 32.28 0.62
CA VAL A 169 -1.72 33.54 0.21
C VAL A 169 -2.42 34.03 -1.05
N GLY A 170 -3.20 35.10 -0.92
CA GLY A 170 -4.12 35.55 -1.98
C GLY A 170 -5.08 34.42 -2.36
N LYS A 171 -5.06 34.02 -3.65
CA LYS A 171 -5.83 32.89 -4.18
C LYS A 171 -5.06 31.56 -4.15
N GLY A 172 -3.76 31.59 -3.94
CA GLY A 172 -2.90 30.41 -3.93
C GLY A 172 -2.65 29.89 -2.52
N ARG A 173 -1.80 28.87 -2.48
CA ARG A 173 -1.57 28.06 -1.29
C ARG A 173 -0.11 27.65 -1.21
N VAL A 174 0.43 27.69 0.00
CA VAL A 174 1.80 27.27 0.32
C VAL A 174 1.73 26.09 1.28
N PHE A 175 2.39 25.00 0.93
CA PHE A 175 2.58 23.83 1.77
C PHE A 175 4.08 23.61 2.00
N TYR A 176 4.47 23.47 3.26
CA TYR A 176 5.84 23.12 3.64
C TYR A 176 5.89 21.76 4.34
N LEU A 177 6.90 20.96 3.99
CA LEU A 177 7.27 19.73 4.68
C LEU A 177 8.78 19.67 4.87
N GLY A 178 9.24 19.72 6.13
CA GLY A 178 10.66 19.73 6.49
C GLY A 178 11.37 18.37 6.42
N LEU A 179 10.70 17.32 5.97
CA LEU A 179 11.28 15.97 5.80
C LEU A 179 11.83 15.78 4.38
N GLY A 180 12.75 14.82 4.23
CA GLY A 180 13.29 14.39 2.93
C GLY A 180 14.74 14.83 2.69
N HIS A 181 15.62 14.73 3.69
CA HIS A 181 17.02 15.11 3.51
C HIS A 181 17.80 14.23 2.52
N ASP A 182 17.53 12.93 2.48
CA ASP A 182 18.20 11.99 1.58
C ASP A 182 17.27 10.92 0.99
N ALA A 183 17.83 10.00 0.20
CA ALA A 183 17.08 8.93 -0.45
C ALA A 183 16.37 7.99 0.56
N SER A 184 16.94 7.78 1.74
CA SER A 184 16.31 6.98 2.80
C SER A 184 15.07 7.70 3.34
N ALA A 185 15.21 8.99 3.67
CA ALA A 185 14.09 9.82 4.12
C ALA A 185 13.00 9.94 3.04
N MET A 186 13.37 10.02 1.76
CA MET A 186 12.42 10.14 0.65
C MET A 186 11.68 8.85 0.32
N THR A 187 12.27 7.69 0.63
CA THR A 187 11.59 6.39 0.47
C THR A 187 10.67 6.08 1.64
N ASN A 188 10.72 6.88 2.73
CA ASN A 188 9.75 6.80 3.81
C ASN A 188 8.34 7.09 3.30
N ARG A 189 7.41 6.18 3.60
CA ARG A 189 6.02 6.29 3.16
C ARG A 189 5.33 7.55 3.67
N HIS A 190 5.63 7.99 4.90
CA HIS A 190 5.04 9.21 5.46
C HIS A 190 5.45 10.44 4.66
N PHE A 191 6.71 10.53 4.25
CA PHE A 191 7.18 11.61 3.37
C PHE A 191 6.40 11.62 2.05
N LEU A 192 6.26 10.46 1.40
CA LEU A 192 5.56 10.33 0.12
C LEU A 192 4.07 10.69 0.23
N ASP A 193 3.38 10.18 1.25
CA ASP A 193 1.95 10.44 1.48
C ASP A 193 1.71 11.93 1.79
N LEU A 194 2.48 12.51 2.71
CA LEU A 194 2.35 13.92 3.07
C LEU A 194 2.68 14.85 1.89
N THR A 195 3.71 14.53 1.10
CA THR A 195 4.05 15.29 -0.11
C THR A 195 2.89 15.27 -1.11
N CYS A 196 2.30 14.10 -1.35
CA CYS A 196 1.17 13.97 -2.27
C CYS A 196 -0.08 14.69 -1.76
N HIS A 197 -0.46 14.49 -0.49
CA HIS A 197 -1.64 15.13 0.08
C HIS A 197 -1.47 16.66 0.15
N GLY A 198 -0.29 17.13 0.56
CA GLY A 198 0.02 18.56 0.59
C GLY A 198 0.02 19.19 -0.79
N THR A 199 0.50 18.47 -1.81
CA THR A 199 0.44 18.92 -3.21
C THR A 199 -1.01 19.02 -3.71
N ARG A 200 -1.87 18.03 -3.42
CA ARG A 200 -3.31 18.09 -3.75
C ARG A 200 -3.98 19.29 -3.09
N TRP A 201 -3.70 19.50 -1.80
CA TRP A 201 -4.23 20.63 -1.06
C TRP A 201 -3.76 21.97 -1.65
N ALA A 202 -2.47 22.10 -1.98
CA ALA A 202 -1.92 23.31 -2.57
C ALA A 202 -2.55 23.62 -3.94
N LEU A 203 -2.81 22.59 -4.75
CA LEU A 203 -3.52 22.67 -6.03
C LEU A 203 -5.03 22.94 -5.90
N GLY A 204 -5.56 23.08 -4.69
CA GLY A 204 -6.98 23.34 -4.46
C GLY A 204 -7.89 22.11 -4.58
N GLN A 205 -7.32 20.91 -4.80
CA GLN A 205 -8.11 19.68 -4.90
C GLN A 205 -8.78 19.38 -3.56
N GLN A 206 -10.07 19.03 -3.61
CA GLN A 206 -10.83 18.63 -2.42
C GLN A 206 -10.99 17.11 -2.40
N PRO A 207 -10.90 16.48 -1.22
CA PRO A 207 -11.23 15.08 -1.07
C PRO A 207 -12.72 14.87 -1.36
N ARG A 208 -13.07 13.68 -1.86
CA ARG A 208 -14.48 13.24 -1.90
C ARG A 208 -14.99 12.98 -0.47
N PRO A 209 -16.31 12.86 -0.27
CA PRO A 209 -16.87 12.47 1.03
C PRO A 209 -16.32 11.13 1.52
N ASP A 210 -16.45 10.91 2.83
CA ASP A 210 -16.16 9.62 3.46
C ASP A 210 -17.06 8.52 2.86
N VAL A 211 -16.53 7.29 2.82
CA VAL A 211 -17.12 6.15 2.12
C VAL A 211 -17.91 5.28 3.10
N ARG A 212 -19.19 5.08 2.81
CA ARG A 212 -20.07 4.22 3.61
C ARG A 212 -19.92 2.77 3.17
N LEU A 213 -19.38 1.95 4.06
CA LEU A 213 -19.05 0.56 3.86
C LEU A 213 -20.14 -0.36 4.42
N GLY A 214 -20.55 -1.35 3.65
CA GLY A 214 -21.39 -2.46 4.10
C GLY A 214 -20.70 -3.82 3.98
N LEU A 215 -21.00 -4.73 4.91
CA LEU A 215 -20.46 -6.10 4.91
C LEU A 215 -21.49 -7.08 4.33
N VAL A 216 -21.08 -7.96 3.42
CA VAL A 216 -21.91 -9.04 2.89
C VAL A 216 -21.31 -10.38 3.29
N GLY A 217 -22.02 -11.12 4.14
CA GLY A 217 -21.51 -12.27 4.88
C GLY A 217 -21.08 -11.84 6.28
N TYR A 218 -21.77 -12.36 7.30
CA TYR A 218 -21.47 -12.18 8.72
C TYR A 218 -21.33 -13.53 9.42
N GLY A 219 -20.69 -14.49 8.75
CA GLY A 219 -20.51 -15.84 9.26
C GLY A 219 -19.58 -15.91 10.46
N SER A 220 -19.73 -16.95 11.28
CA SER A 220 -18.91 -17.17 12.49
C SER A 220 -17.46 -17.60 12.21
N ALA A 221 -17.06 -17.79 10.95
CA ALA A 221 -15.72 -18.24 10.59
C ALA A 221 -14.67 -17.19 10.98
N PHE A 222 -13.85 -17.52 11.98
CA PHE A 222 -12.72 -16.70 12.46
C PHE A 222 -13.06 -15.26 12.85
N GLY A 223 -14.34 -14.92 12.99
CA GLY A 223 -14.79 -13.55 13.25
C GLY A 223 -14.41 -12.56 12.14
N MET A 224 -14.25 -13.01 10.89
CA MET A 224 -13.74 -12.16 9.80
C MET A 224 -14.57 -10.90 9.59
N SER A 225 -15.90 -10.98 9.62
CA SER A 225 -16.75 -9.81 9.42
C SER A 225 -16.63 -8.79 10.55
N HIS A 226 -16.49 -9.26 11.80
CA HIS A 226 -16.17 -8.38 12.93
C HIS A 226 -14.78 -7.74 12.76
N TYR A 227 -13.77 -8.53 12.35
CA TYR A 227 -12.43 -8.04 12.09
C TYR A 227 -12.40 -6.93 11.02
N HIS A 228 -13.09 -7.15 9.90
CA HIS A 228 -13.24 -6.16 8.84
C HIS A 228 -14.01 -4.92 9.29
N GLY A 229 -15.08 -5.09 10.09
CA GLY A 229 -15.81 -3.98 10.69
C GLY A 229 -14.92 -3.11 11.57
N THR A 230 -14.08 -3.73 12.40
CA THR A 230 -13.09 -3.03 13.24
C THR A 230 -12.08 -2.25 12.41
N LEU A 231 -11.53 -2.85 11.35
CA LEU A 231 -10.57 -2.17 10.48
C LEU A 231 -11.22 -1.00 9.73
N ALA A 232 -12.45 -1.17 9.24
CA ALA A 232 -13.20 -0.11 8.60
C ALA A 232 -13.46 1.06 9.57
N GLY A 233 -13.99 0.76 10.77
CA GLY A 233 -14.28 1.77 11.79
C GLY A 233 -13.04 2.49 12.35
N ALA A 234 -11.87 1.86 12.29
CA ALA A 234 -10.60 2.47 12.68
C ALA A 234 -9.93 3.28 11.55
N THR A 235 -10.46 3.27 10.34
CA THR A 235 -9.86 3.93 9.18
C THR A 235 -10.55 5.26 8.88
N PRO A 236 -9.88 6.42 9.10
CA PRO A 236 -10.46 7.72 8.76
C PRO A 236 -10.83 7.78 7.27
N GLY A 237 -12.07 8.18 6.98
CA GLY A 237 -12.63 8.19 5.63
C GLY A 237 -13.49 6.98 5.29
N LEU A 238 -13.58 5.96 6.16
CA LEU A 238 -14.51 4.84 6.02
C LEU A 238 -15.50 4.85 7.18
N GLU A 239 -16.75 4.47 6.90
CA GLU A 239 -17.81 4.35 7.90
C GLU A 239 -18.54 3.02 7.71
N LEU A 240 -18.59 2.17 8.73
CA LEU A 240 -19.40 0.94 8.67
C LEU A 240 -20.87 1.29 8.90
N VAL A 241 -21.71 1.12 7.87
CA VAL A 241 -23.14 1.54 7.92
C VAL A 241 -24.13 0.38 7.81
N ALA A 242 -23.69 -0.79 7.34
CA ALA A 242 -24.58 -1.91 7.07
C ALA A 242 -23.90 -3.28 7.15
N ALA A 243 -24.69 -4.32 7.43
CA ALA A 243 -24.30 -5.71 7.26
C ALA A 243 -25.44 -6.52 6.62
N CYS A 244 -25.09 -7.58 5.91
CA CYS A 244 -26.03 -8.51 5.28
C CYS A 244 -25.59 -9.95 5.50
N ASP A 245 -26.49 -10.81 5.94
CA ASP A 245 -26.30 -12.27 5.95
C ASP A 245 -27.66 -12.95 5.81
N LEU A 246 -27.72 -14.06 5.09
CA LEU A 246 -28.96 -14.83 4.89
C LEU A 246 -29.51 -15.41 6.20
N ASN A 247 -28.67 -15.55 7.23
CA ASN A 247 -29.07 -16.04 8.55
C ASN A 247 -29.42 -14.87 9.49
N PRO A 248 -30.69 -14.70 9.90
CA PRO A 248 -31.11 -13.62 10.79
C PRO A 248 -30.34 -13.55 12.11
N LYS A 249 -29.86 -14.70 12.63
CA LYS A 249 -29.05 -14.73 13.87
C LYS A 249 -27.70 -14.03 13.71
N GLN A 250 -27.12 -14.03 12.51
CA GLN A 250 -25.88 -13.29 12.25
C GLN A 250 -26.15 -11.79 12.18
N MET A 251 -27.34 -11.38 11.73
CA MET A 251 -27.76 -9.98 11.76
C MET A 251 -28.04 -9.47 13.18
N GLU A 252 -28.61 -10.31 14.05
CA GLU A 252 -28.71 -10.01 15.49
C GLU A 252 -27.32 -9.81 16.11
N LEU A 253 -26.34 -10.64 15.74
CA LEU A 253 -24.95 -10.50 16.17
C LEU A 253 -24.32 -9.21 15.65
N ALA A 254 -24.45 -8.92 14.35
CA ALA A 254 -23.90 -7.72 13.73
C ALA A 254 -24.46 -6.44 14.36
N ALA A 255 -25.76 -6.37 14.62
CA ALA A 255 -26.39 -5.23 15.29
C ALA A 255 -25.92 -5.04 16.74
N ARG A 256 -25.53 -6.13 17.42
CA ARG A 256 -24.95 -6.07 18.76
C ARG A 256 -23.50 -5.62 18.74
N ASP A 257 -22.71 -6.15 17.82
CA ASP A 257 -21.30 -5.81 17.67
C ASP A 257 -21.13 -4.36 17.20
N TRP A 258 -22.07 -3.86 16.38
CA TRP A 258 -22.05 -2.53 15.76
C TRP A 258 -23.38 -1.81 15.96
N PRO A 259 -23.63 -1.19 17.12
CA PRO A 259 -24.86 -0.46 17.36
C PRO A 259 -25.06 0.68 16.35
N GLY A 260 -26.23 0.71 15.70
CA GLY A 260 -26.61 1.78 14.75
C GLY A 260 -26.46 1.42 13.27
N ILE A 261 -25.82 0.31 12.93
CA ILE A 261 -25.78 -0.16 11.53
C ILE A 261 -27.13 -0.72 11.10
N ARG A 262 -27.40 -0.66 9.79
CA ARG A 262 -28.53 -1.35 9.18
C ARG A 262 -28.20 -2.82 8.95
N THR A 263 -29.18 -3.70 9.08
CA THR A 263 -29.00 -5.13 8.85
C THR A 263 -29.99 -5.64 7.81
N TYR A 264 -29.50 -6.53 6.96
CA TYR A 264 -30.24 -7.08 5.83
C TYR A 264 -30.17 -8.60 5.82
N THR A 265 -31.25 -9.26 5.39
CA THR A 265 -31.27 -10.72 5.18
C THR A 265 -31.46 -11.11 3.72
N ASP A 266 -31.53 -10.11 2.84
CA ASP A 266 -31.57 -10.24 1.38
C ASP A 266 -30.49 -9.35 0.76
N THR A 267 -29.60 -9.95 -0.03
CA THR A 267 -28.51 -9.22 -0.69
C THR A 267 -29.00 -8.21 -1.72
N ASN A 268 -30.19 -8.40 -2.32
CA ASN A 268 -30.78 -7.43 -3.24
C ASN A 268 -31.25 -6.17 -2.51
N GLU A 269 -31.85 -6.32 -1.33
CA GLU A 269 -32.24 -5.17 -0.49
C GLU A 269 -30.99 -4.40 -0.03
N PHE A 270 -29.95 -5.11 0.41
CA PHE A 270 -28.66 -4.51 0.72
C PHE A 270 -28.06 -3.77 -0.49
N ALA A 271 -28.09 -4.38 -1.68
CA ALA A 271 -27.53 -3.77 -2.88
C ALA A 271 -28.32 -2.52 -3.32
N ALA A 272 -29.64 -2.49 -3.09
CA ALA A 272 -30.51 -1.37 -3.44
C ALA A 272 -30.37 -0.15 -2.50
N ASP A 273 -29.74 -0.29 -1.34
CA ASP A 273 -29.57 0.77 -0.36
C ASP A 273 -28.67 1.90 -0.92
N PRO A 274 -29.20 3.12 -1.17
CA PRO A 274 -28.42 4.22 -1.74
C PRO A 274 -27.34 4.76 -0.77
N ASP A 275 -27.41 4.36 0.51
CA ASP A 275 -26.49 4.82 1.54
C ASP A 275 -25.32 3.87 1.79
N ILE A 276 -25.06 2.96 0.86
CA ILE A 276 -23.87 2.11 0.81
C ILE A 276 -23.08 2.46 -0.45
N ASP A 277 -21.80 2.80 -0.29
CA ASP A 277 -20.91 3.18 -1.39
C ASP A 277 -19.95 2.04 -1.75
N LEU A 278 -19.48 1.30 -0.73
CA LEU A 278 -18.55 0.18 -0.85
C LEU A 278 -19.13 -1.06 -0.15
N ALA A 279 -19.09 -2.20 -0.83
CA ALA A 279 -19.50 -3.49 -0.28
C ALA A 279 -18.30 -4.44 -0.16
N LEU A 280 -18.12 -5.03 1.02
CA LEU A 280 -17.10 -6.04 1.27
C LEU A 280 -17.74 -7.44 1.30
N VAL A 281 -17.29 -8.31 0.39
CA VAL A 281 -17.85 -9.65 0.17
C VAL A 281 -17.04 -10.69 0.95
N ILE A 282 -17.64 -11.26 2.00
CA ILE A 282 -17.05 -12.18 2.98
C ILE A 282 -17.90 -13.47 3.05
N VAL A 283 -18.08 -14.10 1.89
CA VAL A 283 -18.93 -15.29 1.70
C VAL A 283 -18.06 -16.49 1.28
N PRO A 284 -18.58 -17.72 1.14
CA PRO A 284 -17.80 -18.83 0.60
C PRO A 284 -17.26 -18.51 -0.81
N HIS A 285 -16.13 -19.09 -1.19
CA HIS A 285 -15.37 -18.67 -2.40
C HIS A 285 -16.21 -18.72 -3.69
N ASN A 286 -17.01 -19.78 -3.90
CA ASN A 286 -17.90 -19.91 -5.05
C ASN A 286 -19.04 -18.87 -5.12
N VAL A 287 -19.27 -18.13 -4.03
CA VAL A 287 -20.32 -17.09 -3.94
C VAL A 287 -19.73 -15.69 -4.16
N HIS A 288 -18.40 -15.52 -4.18
CA HIS A 288 -17.74 -14.23 -4.40
C HIS A 288 -18.22 -13.57 -5.70
N ALA A 289 -18.06 -14.25 -6.85
CA ALA A 289 -18.36 -13.65 -8.14
C ALA A 289 -19.85 -13.33 -8.36
N PRO A 290 -20.81 -14.22 -8.05
CA PRO A 290 -22.23 -13.88 -8.16
C PRO A 290 -22.64 -12.66 -7.33
N VAL A 291 -22.16 -12.57 -6.08
CA VAL A 291 -22.47 -11.44 -5.18
C VAL A 291 -21.77 -10.16 -5.64
N ALA A 292 -20.50 -10.23 -6.05
CA ALA A 292 -19.76 -9.07 -6.55
C ALA A 292 -20.41 -8.51 -7.84
N HIS A 293 -20.88 -9.36 -8.75
CA HIS A 293 -21.63 -8.93 -9.92
C HIS A 293 -22.90 -8.16 -9.56
N LEU A 294 -23.68 -8.68 -8.61
CA LEU A 294 -24.91 -8.04 -8.12
C LEU A 294 -24.63 -6.65 -7.55
N LEU A 295 -23.58 -6.52 -6.74
CA LEU A 295 -23.19 -5.26 -6.10
C LEU A 295 -22.67 -4.24 -7.12
N LEU A 296 -21.83 -4.67 -8.05
CA LEU A 296 -21.38 -3.81 -9.15
C LEU A 296 -22.57 -3.38 -10.02
N ASP A 297 -23.52 -4.27 -10.30
CA ASP A 297 -24.74 -3.91 -11.05
C ASP A 297 -25.55 -2.81 -10.37
N ALA A 298 -25.64 -2.86 -9.04
CA ALA A 298 -26.27 -1.85 -8.21
C ALA A 298 -25.44 -0.57 -7.99
N GLY A 299 -24.28 -0.44 -8.65
CA GLY A 299 -23.47 0.78 -8.59
C GLY A 299 -22.54 0.88 -7.38
N LYS A 300 -22.25 -0.24 -6.71
CA LYS A 300 -21.40 -0.27 -5.51
C LYS A 300 -19.94 -0.52 -5.88
N HIS A 301 -19.01 0.15 -5.22
CA HIS A 301 -17.63 -0.32 -5.16
C HIS A 301 -17.59 -1.68 -4.46
N VAL A 302 -16.64 -2.55 -4.85
CA VAL A 302 -16.54 -3.90 -4.28
C VAL A 302 -15.12 -4.21 -3.83
N MET A 303 -15.01 -4.72 -2.61
CA MET A 303 -13.82 -5.46 -2.16
C MET A 303 -14.26 -6.91 -1.89
N THR A 304 -13.59 -7.90 -2.47
CA THR A 304 -13.85 -9.30 -2.12
C THR A 304 -12.81 -9.79 -1.12
N GLU A 305 -13.18 -10.73 -0.26
CA GLU A 305 -12.21 -11.59 0.40
C GLU A 305 -11.37 -12.38 -0.63
N LYS A 306 -10.26 -12.95 -0.17
CA LYS A 306 -9.46 -13.90 -0.94
C LYS A 306 -10.12 -15.30 -0.89
N PRO A 307 -9.93 -16.15 -1.91
CA PRO A 307 -9.39 -15.85 -3.23
C PRO A 307 -10.35 -14.94 -4.00
N PHE A 308 -9.86 -14.23 -5.02
CA PHE A 308 -10.70 -13.31 -5.80
C PHE A 308 -11.97 -14.00 -6.35
N THR A 309 -11.79 -15.13 -7.04
CA THR A 309 -12.84 -15.95 -7.64
C THR A 309 -12.41 -17.42 -7.68
N ILE A 310 -13.25 -18.33 -8.19
CA ILE A 310 -12.87 -19.73 -8.42
C ILE A 310 -12.17 -19.88 -9.77
N THR A 311 -12.61 -19.17 -10.80
CA THR A 311 -12.04 -19.25 -12.15
C THR A 311 -11.54 -17.90 -12.65
N GLY A 312 -10.59 -17.93 -13.59
CA GLY A 312 -10.12 -16.73 -14.28
C GLY A 312 -11.22 -16.05 -15.09
N ALA A 313 -12.16 -16.81 -15.65
CA ALA A 313 -13.30 -16.27 -16.40
C ALA A 313 -14.25 -15.44 -15.51
N GLU A 314 -14.51 -15.89 -14.28
CA GLU A 314 -15.26 -15.09 -13.29
C GLU A 314 -14.52 -13.80 -12.94
N ALA A 315 -13.19 -13.87 -12.74
CA ALA A 315 -12.37 -12.71 -12.44
C ALA A 315 -12.42 -11.67 -13.58
N ALA A 316 -12.26 -12.13 -14.83
CA ALA A 316 -12.35 -11.29 -16.03
C ALA A 316 -13.71 -10.60 -16.14
N GLY A 317 -14.81 -11.35 -15.97
CA GLY A 317 -16.16 -10.79 -16.00
C GLY A 317 -16.40 -9.70 -14.95
N LEU A 318 -15.83 -9.84 -13.75
CA LEU A 318 -15.91 -8.80 -12.71
C LEU A 318 -15.08 -7.56 -13.06
N ILE A 319 -13.87 -7.75 -13.60
CA ILE A 319 -13.00 -6.66 -14.06
C ILE A 319 -13.71 -5.84 -15.14
N ASP A 320 -14.18 -6.50 -16.20
CA ASP A 320 -14.90 -5.86 -17.31
C ASP A 320 -16.10 -5.06 -16.82
N LYS A 321 -16.86 -5.63 -15.88
CA LYS A 321 -18.03 -4.98 -15.30
C LYS A 321 -17.66 -3.74 -14.47
N ALA A 322 -16.64 -3.85 -13.62
CA ALA A 322 -16.18 -2.75 -12.79
C ALA A 322 -15.65 -1.59 -13.64
N GLU A 323 -14.87 -1.89 -14.69
CA GLU A 323 -14.37 -0.91 -15.65
C GLU A 323 -15.51 -0.24 -16.42
N ALA A 324 -16.46 -1.01 -16.95
CA ALA A 324 -17.62 -0.49 -17.69
C ALA A 324 -18.52 0.44 -16.84
N LYS A 325 -18.54 0.24 -15.53
CA LYS A 325 -19.31 1.08 -14.59
C LYS A 325 -18.49 2.16 -13.89
N HIS A 326 -17.19 2.24 -14.17
CA HIS A 326 -16.26 3.14 -13.48
C HIS A 326 -16.27 2.97 -11.95
N LEU A 327 -16.37 1.72 -11.48
CA LEU A 327 -16.38 1.36 -10.07
C LEU A 327 -15.05 0.73 -9.67
N THR A 328 -14.58 1.04 -8.46
CA THR A 328 -13.49 0.31 -7.83
C THR A 328 -13.87 -1.14 -7.56
N LEU A 329 -13.02 -2.05 -8.02
CA LEU A 329 -12.99 -3.46 -7.64
C LEU A 329 -11.61 -3.76 -7.07
N THR A 330 -11.55 -4.38 -5.89
CA THR A 330 -10.30 -4.79 -5.26
C THR A 330 -10.47 -6.09 -4.47
N VAL A 331 -9.37 -6.65 -3.98
CA VAL A 331 -9.34 -7.93 -3.27
C VAL A 331 -8.56 -7.76 -1.98
N PHE A 332 -9.05 -8.33 -0.90
CA PHE A 332 -8.40 -8.35 0.40
C PHE A 332 -7.20 -9.32 0.42
N GLN A 333 -6.18 -9.03 -0.39
CA GLN A 333 -4.88 -9.71 -0.35
C GLN A 333 -4.00 -9.07 0.73
N ASN A 334 -4.45 -9.16 1.98
CA ASN A 334 -3.84 -8.50 3.14
C ASN A 334 -2.38 -8.91 3.38
N ARG A 335 -2.00 -10.12 2.96
CA ARG A 335 -0.65 -10.64 3.17
C ARG A 335 0.45 -9.97 2.35
N ARG A 336 0.11 -9.09 1.40
CA ARG A 336 1.11 -8.24 0.72
C ARG A 336 1.81 -7.27 1.67
N TRP A 337 1.25 -7.06 2.85
CA TRP A 337 1.81 -6.22 3.89
C TRP A 337 2.41 -7.01 5.05
N ASP A 338 2.42 -8.35 5.00
CA ASP A 338 3.12 -9.18 5.99
C ASP A 338 4.59 -8.71 6.05
N ARG A 339 5.10 -8.42 7.25
CA ARG A 339 6.40 -7.76 7.45
C ARG A 339 7.55 -8.62 6.99
N ASP A 340 7.45 -9.94 7.11
CA ASP A 340 8.45 -10.85 6.57
C ASP A 340 8.48 -10.80 5.04
N TYR A 341 7.31 -10.73 4.39
CA TYR A 341 7.21 -10.57 2.95
C TYR A 341 7.71 -9.19 2.47
N LEU A 342 7.36 -8.10 3.14
CA LEU A 342 7.87 -6.76 2.81
C LEU A 342 9.40 -6.68 2.99
N THR A 343 9.94 -7.28 4.06
CA THR A 343 11.39 -7.35 4.29
C THR A 343 12.08 -8.17 3.21
N LEU A 344 11.51 -9.33 2.85
CA LEU A 344 12.01 -10.17 1.76
C LEU A 344 12.04 -9.39 0.45
N ARG A 345 10.92 -8.77 0.10
CA ARG A 345 10.78 -8.00 -1.13
C ARG A 345 11.78 -6.85 -1.17
N GLN A 346 11.96 -6.12 -0.06
CA GLN A 346 12.94 -5.04 0.00
C GLN A 346 14.37 -5.53 -0.27
N ALA A 347 14.77 -6.67 0.31
CA ALA A 347 16.08 -7.26 0.07
C ALA A 347 16.25 -7.77 -1.38
N VAL A 348 15.19 -8.30 -1.98
CA VAL A 348 15.20 -8.66 -3.41
C VAL A 348 15.33 -7.40 -4.28
N ASP A 349 14.52 -6.38 -4.01
CA ASP A 349 14.48 -5.12 -4.78
C ASP A 349 15.79 -4.32 -4.64
N SER A 350 16.51 -4.45 -3.51
CA SER A 350 17.83 -3.81 -3.31
C SER A 350 18.98 -4.51 -4.04
N GLY A 351 18.73 -5.69 -4.63
CA GLY A 351 19.75 -6.49 -5.31
C GLY A 351 20.63 -7.32 -4.36
N GLU A 352 20.23 -7.50 -3.10
CA GLU A 352 21.01 -8.20 -2.06
C GLU A 352 21.43 -9.62 -2.45
N ILE A 353 20.66 -10.27 -3.33
CA ILE A 353 20.92 -11.63 -3.83
C ILE A 353 21.19 -11.69 -5.34
N GLY A 354 21.48 -10.55 -5.98
CA GLY A 354 21.61 -10.45 -7.43
C GLY A 354 20.27 -10.67 -8.15
N GLN A 355 20.28 -11.41 -9.26
CA GLN A 355 19.08 -11.69 -10.06
C GLN A 355 18.31 -12.89 -9.49
N PRO A 356 17.09 -12.70 -8.92
CA PRO A 356 16.31 -13.78 -8.34
C PRO A 356 15.78 -14.73 -9.43
N TYR A 357 15.88 -16.04 -9.21
CA TYR A 357 15.48 -17.06 -10.20
C TYR A 357 14.58 -18.18 -9.64
N LEU A 358 14.49 -18.35 -8.32
CA LEU A 358 13.62 -19.37 -7.71
C LEU A 358 12.95 -18.83 -6.45
N TYR A 359 11.63 -18.96 -6.39
CA TYR A 359 10.82 -18.78 -5.19
C TYR A 359 10.29 -20.14 -4.74
N GLU A 360 10.63 -20.55 -3.51
CA GLU A 360 10.12 -21.75 -2.88
C GLU A 360 9.22 -21.41 -1.70
N LEU A 361 8.08 -22.08 -1.60
CA LEU A 361 7.16 -21.93 -0.46
C LEU A 361 6.61 -23.29 -0.02
N PHE A 362 6.73 -23.57 1.28
CA PHE A 362 6.20 -24.76 1.91
C PHE A 362 5.16 -24.38 2.97
N LEU A 363 3.89 -24.52 2.61
CA LEU A 363 2.72 -24.27 3.46
C LEU A 363 2.02 -25.59 3.77
N ALA A 364 2.69 -26.45 4.53
CA ALA A 364 2.13 -27.74 4.91
C ALA A 364 2.40 -28.13 6.38
N GLY A 365 1.44 -28.85 6.95
CA GLY A 365 1.55 -29.45 8.28
C GLY A 365 0.90 -30.83 8.31
N TYR A 366 0.77 -31.42 9.50
CA TYR A 366 0.05 -32.67 9.71
C TYR A 366 -1.21 -32.43 10.51
N GLY A 367 -2.38 -32.61 9.91
CA GLY A 367 -3.65 -32.39 10.59
C GLY A 367 -4.84 -32.61 9.68
N HIS A 368 -5.98 -33.01 10.25
CA HIS A 368 -7.21 -33.22 9.48
C HIS A 368 -7.81 -31.86 9.04
N PRO A 369 -8.19 -31.68 7.76
CA PRO A 369 -8.92 -30.49 7.29
C PRO A 369 -10.31 -30.40 7.92
N THR A 370 -10.64 -29.27 8.58
CA THR A 370 -11.92 -29.09 9.32
C THR A 370 -13.18 -29.54 8.56
N HIS A 371 -14.24 -29.98 9.24
CA HIS A 371 -15.53 -30.30 8.61
C HIS A 371 -16.38 -29.04 8.32
N TRP A 372 -15.95 -28.24 7.35
CA TRP A 372 -16.59 -26.99 6.92
C TRP A 372 -16.58 -26.91 5.38
N TRP A 373 -17.32 -25.99 4.74
CA TRP A 373 -17.26 -25.73 3.29
C TRP A 373 -15.85 -25.60 2.69
N ARG A 374 -14.82 -25.25 3.46
CA ARG A 374 -13.41 -25.20 3.01
C ARG A 374 -12.89 -26.57 2.57
N SER A 375 -13.46 -27.63 3.13
CA SER A 375 -13.16 -29.02 2.80
C SER A 375 -14.10 -29.61 1.74
N VAL A 376 -14.86 -28.77 1.04
CA VAL A 376 -15.71 -29.12 -0.10
C VAL A 376 -15.17 -28.38 -1.33
N THR A 377 -14.60 -29.13 -2.27
CA THR A 377 -13.85 -28.62 -3.42
C THR A 377 -14.74 -27.77 -4.31
N ALA A 378 -16.00 -28.17 -4.51
CA ALA A 378 -16.97 -27.40 -5.29
C ALA A 378 -17.31 -26.02 -4.69
N VAL A 379 -17.03 -25.81 -3.40
CA VAL A 379 -17.29 -24.54 -2.71
C VAL A 379 -16.02 -23.73 -2.53
N SER A 380 -14.91 -24.38 -2.16
CA SER A 380 -13.65 -23.70 -1.84
C SER A 380 -12.66 -23.56 -2.99
N GLY A 381 -12.83 -24.33 -4.07
CA GLY A 381 -11.79 -24.53 -5.11
C GLY A 381 -10.68 -25.50 -4.68
N GLY A 382 -10.71 -25.98 -3.43
CA GLY A 382 -9.73 -26.89 -2.87
C GLY A 382 -8.49 -26.21 -2.29
N LEU A 383 -7.48 -27.03 -1.98
CA LEU A 383 -6.30 -26.64 -1.21
C LEU A 383 -5.51 -25.48 -1.85
N MET A 384 -5.39 -25.48 -3.18
CA MET A 384 -4.63 -24.46 -3.91
C MET A 384 -5.34 -23.10 -3.94
N HIS A 385 -6.68 -23.05 -3.88
CA HIS A 385 -7.41 -21.79 -3.78
C HIS A 385 -7.37 -21.18 -2.37
N ASP A 386 -7.55 -21.99 -1.33
CA ASP A 386 -7.66 -21.45 0.03
C ASP A 386 -6.33 -20.86 0.56
N TRP A 387 -5.24 -21.63 0.47
CA TRP A 387 -3.92 -21.18 0.92
C TRP A 387 -3.02 -20.70 -0.22
N GLY A 388 -3.17 -21.26 -1.42
CA GLY A 388 -2.34 -20.87 -2.56
C GLY A 388 -2.62 -19.46 -3.08
N ALA A 389 -3.80 -18.90 -2.82
CA ALA A 389 -4.09 -17.51 -3.14
C ALA A 389 -3.14 -16.49 -2.50
N HIS A 390 -2.48 -16.84 -1.39
CA HIS A 390 -1.44 -16.01 -0.79
C HIS A 390 -0.03 -16.36 -1.31
N GLY A 391 0.31 -17.64 -1.31
CA GLY A 391 1.65 -18.09 -1.68
C GLY A 391 2.00 -17.82 -3.15
N VAL A 392 1.03 -18.03 -4.04
CA VAL A 392 1.18 -17.68 -5.46
C VAL A 392 1.24 -16.16 -5.64
N ASP A 393 0.43 -15.40 -4.91
CA ASP A 393 0.45 -13.93 -4.95
C ASP A 393 1.82 -13.37 -4.59
N TRP A 394 2.43 -13.83 -3.50
CA TRP A 394 3.79 -13.41 -3.13
C TRP A 394 4.82 -13.68 -4.22
N GLY A 395 4.84 -14.91 -4.77
CA GLY A 395 5.77 -15.27 -5.84
C GLY A 395 5.57 -14.44 -7.12
N LEU A 396 4.32 -14.20 -7.52
CA LEU A 396 4.00 -13.38 -8.70
C LEU A 396 4.35 -11.90 -8.53
N ASN A 397 4.43 -11.41 -7.29
CA ASN A 397 4.83 -10.03 -6.99
C ASN A 397 6.35 -9.86 -6.82
N LEU A 398 7.12 -10.95 -6.78
CA LEU A 398 8.60 -10.92 -6.82
C LEU A 398 9.14 -10.94 -8.26
N PHE A 399 8.37 -11.48 -9.21
CA PHE A 399 8.81 -11.63 -10.60
C PHE A 399 7.93 -10.84 -11.57
N PRO A 400 8.52 -9.93 -12.37
CA PRO A 400 7.76 -9.03 -13.25
C PRO A 400 7.21 -9.72 -14.51
N ASP A 401 7.80 -10.84 -14.92
CA ASP A 401 7.47 -11.54 -16.17
C ASP A 401 6.16 -12.33 -16.11
N ASP A 402 5.59 -12.68 -17.26
CA ASP A 402 4.40 -13.57 -17.32
C ASP A 402 4.75 -15.04 -17.07
N VAL A 403 3.81 -15.80 -16.51
CA VAL A 403 3.95 -17.26 -16.38
C VAL A 403 3.60 -17.93 -17.70
N THR A 404 4.51 -18.78 -18.18
CA THR A 404 4.40 -19.46 -19.48
C THR A 404 3.92 -20.91 -19.38
N ALA A 405 4.14 -21.56 -18.23
CA ALA A 405 3.72 -22.93 -17.98
C ALA A 405 3.59 -23.20 -16.49
N VAL A 406 2.59 -23.99 -16.11
CA VAL A 406 2.35 -24.47 -14.74
C VAL A 406 2.22 -25.98 -14.79
N SER A 407 2.99 -26.69 -13.96
CA SER A 407 2.85 -28.13 -13.74
C SER A 407 2.48 -28.37 -12.28
N ALA A 408 1.47 -29.21 -12.03
CA ALA A 408 1.05 -29.47 -10.66
C ALA A 408 0.59 -30.92 -10.44
N TRP A 409 0.60 -31.33 -9.18
CA TRP A 409 0.18 -32.64 -8.74
C TRP A 409 -0.56 -32.53 -7.42
N THR A 410 -1.64 -33.28 -7.27
CA THR A 410 -2.40 -33.39 -6.01
C THR A 410 -2.40 -34.83 -5.51
N GLN A 411 -2.58 -35.01 -4.21
CA GLN A 411 -2.60 -36.33 -3.57
C GLN A 411 -3.77 -36.43 -2.60
N LYS A 412 -4.44 -37.58 -2.62
CA LYS A 412 -5.48 -37.98 -1.67
C LYS A 412 -5.09 -39.32 -1.05
N ARG A 413 -4.72 -39.33 0.23
CA ARG A 413 -4.07 -40.48 0.91
C ARG A 413 -4.64 -40.82 2.28
N ARG A 414 -5.26 -39.88 2.99
CA ARG A 414 -5.69 -40.07 4.38
C ARG A 414 -7.10 -39.56 4.68
N TRP A 415 -7.43 -38.33 4.28
CA TRP A 415 -8.65 -37.65 4.77
C TRP A 415 -9.84 -37.89 3.84
N HIS A 416 -10.26 -39.14 3.69
CA HIS A 416 -11.27 -39.55 2.70
C HIS A 416 -12.72 -39.14 3.01
N ASP A 417 -12.97 -38.61 4.21
CA ASP A 417 -14.25 -38.05 4.63
C ASP A 417 -14.52 -36.64 4.06
N VAL A 418 -13.50 -36.01 3.47
CA VAL A 418 -13.59 -34.73 2.75
C VAL A 418 -13.04 -34.89 1.32
N ASP A 419 -13.42 -34.03 0.38
CA ASP A 419 -13.05 -34.19 -1.04
C ASP A 419 -11.74 -33.47 -1.45
N VAL A 420 -11.33 -32.45 -0.69
CA VAL A 420 -10.15 -31.64 -1.00
C VAL A 420 -8.87 -32.47 -0.98
N ALA A 421 -7.89 -32.13 -1.83
CA ALA A 421 -6.60 -32.80 -1.82
C ALA A 421 -5.90 -32.70 -0.46
N ASP A 422 -5.23 -33.78 -0.05
CA ASP A 422 -4.49 -33.80 1.22
C ASP A 422 -3.12 -33.10 1.07
N ALA A 423 -2.55 -33.10 -0.14
CA ALA A 423 -1.33 -32.38 -0.50
C ALA A 423 -1.37 -31.94 -1.97
N ALA A 424 -0.69 -30.84 -2.28
CA ALA A 424 -0.51 -30.32 -3.63
C ALA A 424 0.92 -29.78 -3.82
N LYS A 425 1.48 -29.97 -5.02
CA LYS A 425 2.72 -29.33 -5.46
C LYS A 425 2.47 -28.63 -6.79
N LEU A 426 2.95 -27.39 -6.92
CA LEU A 426 2.84 -26.55 -8.09
C LEU A 426 4.22 -26.02 -8.45
N VAL A 427 4.59 -26.14 -9.72
CA VAL A 427 5.78 -25.50 -10.30
C VAL A 427 5.34 -24.61 -11.46
N ALA A 428 5.66 -23.32 -11.40
CA ALA A 428 5.34 -22.36 -12.45
C ALA A 428 6.62 -21.78 -13.06
N ARG A 429 6.68 -21.67 -14.38
CA ARG A 429 7.82 -21.10 -15.11
C ARG A 429 7.45 -19.77 -15.74
N PHE A 430 8.24 -18.75 -15.43
CA PHE A 430 8.13 -17.42 -16.03
C PHE A 430 8.79 -17.34 -17.40
N GLN A 431 8.42 -16.33 -18.18
CA GLN A 431 9.04 -16.06 -19.48
C GLN A 431 10.54 -15.78 -19.36
N GLY A 432 10.98 -15.10 -18.30
CA GLY A 432 12.39 -14.86 -17.99
C GLY A 432 13.14 -16.09 -17.44
N GLY A 433 12.47 -17.23 -17.30
CA GLY A 433 13.06 -18.49 -16.84
C GLY A 433 13.05 -18.70 -15.32
N GLN A 434 12.57 -17.73 -14.54
CA GLN A 434 12.37 -17.87 -13.10
C GLN A 434 11.33 -18.96 -12.80
N LEU A 435 11.35 -19.49 -11.57
CA LEU A 435 10.46 -20.56 -11.13
C LEU A 435 9.75 -20.22 -9.82
N LEU A 436 8.46 -20.59 -9.73
CA LEU A 436 7.79 -20.84 -8.45
C LEU A 436 7.83 -22.35 -8.19
N ASP A 437 8.19 -22.78 -6.97
CA ASP A 437 8.02 -24.15 -6.47
C ASP A 437 7.27 -24.10 -5.14
N ILE A 438 6.00 -24.50 -5.15
CA ILE A 438 5.10 -24.32 -4.02
C ILE A 438 4.46 -25.65 -3.62
N GLU A 439 4.51 -25.96 -2.33
CA GLU A 439 3.90 -27.13 -1.73
C GLU A 439 2.90 -26.74 -0.65
N PHE A 440 1.69 -27.30 -0.74
CA PHE A 440 0.64 -27.18 0.26
C PHE A 440 0.25 -28.55 0.79
N GLY A 441 -0.19 -28.64 2.06
CA GLY A 441 -0.72 -29.92 2.52
C GLY A 441 -1.01 -30.07 4.00
N SER A 442 -1.60 -31.21 4.29
CA SER A 442 -2.13 -31.63 5.59
C SER A 442 -1.55 -32.97 6.06
N LEU A 443 -0.53 -33.49 5.34
CA LEU A 443 0.16 -34.77 5.60
C LEU A 443 1.66 -34.62 5.91
N SER A 444 2.14 -33.40 6.13
CA SER A 444 3.56 -33.13 6.38
C SER A 444 3.92 -33.22 7.86
N ALA A 445 4.29 -34.42 8.31
CA ALA A 445 4.75 -34.67 9.68
C ALA A 445 6.18 -34.14 9.93
N SER A 446 7.00 -34.13 8.88
CA SER A 446 8.28 -33.40 8.85
C SER A 446 8.12 -32.16 7.96
N ARG A 447 8.74 -31.04 8.35
CA ARG A 447 8.62 -29.75 7.65
C ARG A 447 9.90 -29.39 6.92
N LYS A 448 9.75 -28.71 5.77
CA LYS A 448 10.84 -28.03 5.07
C LYS A 448 10.97 -26.58 5.55
N ALA A 449 11.96 -25.87 5.02
CA ALA A 449 12.03 -24.42 5.08
C ALA A 449 10.69 -23.79 4.64
N TYR A 450 10.23 -22.77 5.36
CA TYR A 450 8.94 -22.14 5.08
C TYR A 450 8.94 -21.42 3.74
N MET A 451 9.91 -20.53 3.51
CA MET A 451 10.04 -19.73 2.30
C MET A 451 11.50 -19.51 1.98
N ARG A 452 11.87 -19.63 0.71
CA ARG A 452 13.22 -19.35 0.21
C ARG A 452 13.15 -18.59 -1.12
N VAL A 453 14.09 -17.67 -1.32
CA VAL A 453 14.33 -17.03 -2.61
C VAL A 453 15.79 -17.19 -2.97
N LEU A 454 16.09 -17.76 -4.13
CA LEU A 454 17.46 -17.90 -4.63
C LEU A 454 17.71 -16.90 -5.75
N GLY A 455 18.86 -16.25 -5.70
CA GLY A 455 19.36 -15.34 -6.72
C GLY A 455 20.78 -15.67 -7.16
N SER A 456 21.27 -14.97 -8.17
CA SER A 456 22.57 -15.23 -8.79
C SER A 456 23.76 -15.01 -7.86
N GLU A 457 23.60 -14.19 -6.82
CA GLU A 457 24.67 -13.81 -5.88
C GLU A 457 24.38 -14.25 -4.44
N GLY A 458 23.20 -14.80 -4.17
CA GLY A 458 22.84 -15.22 -2.82
C GLY A 458 21.49 -15.90 -2.69
N ALA A 459 21.03 -16.04 -1.46
CA ALA A 459 19.71 -16.58 -1.12
C ALA A 459 19.15 -15.91 0.13
N ILE A 460 17.83 -15.88 0.24
CA ILE A 460 17.11 -15.48 1.45
C ILE A 460 16.26 -16.66 1.91
N GLU A 461 16.28 -16.96 3.20
CA GLU A 461 15.44 -17.97 3.83
C GLU A 461 14.69 -17.39 5.02
N VAL A 462 13.39 -17.67 5.13
CA VAL A 462 12.57 -17.19 6.27
C VAL A 462 12.39 -18.31 7.31
N ARG A 463 12.84 -18.07 8.55
CA ARG A 463 12.77 -19.04 9.67
C ARG A 463 12.56 -18.36 11.04
N PRO A 464 11.68 -18.87 11.92
CA PRO A 464 10.57 -19.81 11.67
C PRO A 464 9.44 -19.16 10.83
N PRO A 465 8.46 -19.95 10.35
CA PRO A 465 7.28 -19.42 9.65
C PRO A 465 6.54 -18.31 10.42
N HIS A 466 5.86 -17.42 9.68
CA HIS A 466 5.10 -16.24 10.13
C HIS A 466 4.25 -16.42 11.41
N ARG A 467 3.74 -17.62 11.71
CA ARG A 467 2.87 -17.85 12.88
C ARG A 467 3.55 -17.62 14.23
N ASP A 468 4.88 -17.63 14.29
CA ASP A 468 5.59 -17.60 15.58
C ASP A 468 6.06 -16.19 16.01
N LEU A 469 5.69 -15.11 15.30
CA LEU A 469 6.08 -13.71 15.58
C LEU A 469 7.61 -13.49 15.78
N SER A 470 8.42 -14.52 15.52
CA SER A 470 9.86 -14.66 15.80
C SER A 470 10.68 -15.01 14.57
N GLY A 471 10.03 -15.03 13.39
CA GLY A 471 10.69 -15.22 12.10
C GLY A 471 11.79 -14.18 11.87
N SER A 472 12.98 -14.64 11.51
CA SER A 472 14.03 -13.85 10.88
C SER A 472 14.21 -14.29 9.43
N LEU A 473 14.75 -13.38 8.62
CA LEU A 473 15.18 -13.67 7.27
C LEU A 473 16.71 -13.84 7.32
N LEU A 474 17.17 -15.00 6.93
CA LEU A 474 18.58 -15.35 6.86
C LEU A 474 19.05 -15.11 5.43
N VAL A 475 20.00 -14.21 5.26
CA VAL A 475 20.64 -13.90 3.97
C VAL A 475 21.93 -14.70 3.86
N TYR A 476 22.17 -15.24 2.68
CA TYR A 476 23.35 -16.02 2.32
C TYR A 476 23.97 -15.40 1.09
N HIS A 477 25.23 -14.99 1.16
CA HIS A 477 25.99 -14.50 0.00
C HIS A 477 26.88 -15.59 -0.59
N THR A 478 27.11 -15.51 -1.89
CA THR A 478 27.98 -16.46 -2.60
C THR A 478 29.42 -16.34 -2.11
N GLY A 479 29.98 -17.45 -1.64
CA GLY A 479 31.36 -17.53 -1.13
C GLY A 479 31.44 -17.56 0.39
N ASP A 480 30.36 -17.22 1.09
CA ASP A 480 30.30 -17.29 2.54
C ASP A 480 30.01 -18.71 3.03
N HIS A 481 30.52 -19.04 4.22
CA HIS A 481 30.24 -20.29 4.90
C HIS A 481 29.15 -20.09 5.96
N GLY A 482 27.89 -20.09 5.53
CA GLY A 482 26.72 -19.99 6.42
C GLY A 482 25.91 -18.71 6.20
N VAL A 483 25.21 -18.27 7.24
CA VAL A 483 24.39 -17.04 7.20
C VAL A 483 25.32 -15.83 7.17
N SER A 484 25.18 -15.00 6.13
CA SER A 484 25.90 -13.74 5.97
C SER A 484 25.27 -12.63 6.82
N GLU A 485 23.94 -12.57 6.82
CA GLU A 485 23.16 -11.58 7.58
C GLU A 485 21.85 -12.16 8.12
N GLU A 486 21.41 -11.69 9.29
CA GLU A 486 20.07 -11.93 9.82
C GLU A 486 19.25 -10.63 9.79
N LEU A 487 18.31 -10.54 8.85
CA LEU A 487 17.34 -9.46 8.81
C LEU A 487 16.16 -9.80 9.74
N ARG A 488 15.78 -8.86 10.59
CA ARG A 488 14.63 -9.02 11.48
C ARG A 488 13.46 -8.19 10.95
N PRO A 489 12.30 -8.81 10.66
CA PRO A 489 11.07 -8.07 10.40
C PRO A 489 10.83 -7.08 11.54
N TYR A 490 10.61 -5.82 11.21
CA TYR A 490 10.49 -4.75 12.21
C TYR A 490 9.42 -5.09 13.26
N ARG A 491 9.75 -4.91 14.54
CA ARG A 491 8.81 -4.95 15.68
C ARG A 491 8.67 -3.53 16.22
N PRO A 492 7.48 -3.06 16.67
CA PRO A 492 7.27 -1.68 17.14
C PRO A 492 7.97 -1.32 18.48
N LYS A 493 9.08 -1.99 18.82
CA LYS A 493 9.94 -1.64 19.96
C LYS A 493 11.41 -1.80 19.57
N GLY A 494 11.95 -0.85 18.79
CA GLY A 494 13.39 -0.77 18.53
C GLY A 494 13.76 0.19 17.42
N LYS A 495 14.93 0.84 17.55
CA LYS A 495 15.53 1.75 16.57
C LYS A 495 16.31 0.91 15.55
N GLY A 496 15.83 0.82 14.32
CA GLY A 496 16.53 0.21 13.20
C GLY A 496 16.12 0.89 11.88
N PRO A 497 16.95 0.85 10.83
CA PRO A 497 16.77 1.63 9.60
C PRO A 497 15.60 1.19 8.70
N TYR A 498 14.95 0.07 9.03
CA TYR A 498 13.81 -0.47 8.29
C TYR A 498 12.49 -0.15 9.02
N SER A 499 11.95 1.06 8.82
CA SER A 499 10.68 1.48 9.46
C SER A 499 9.46 1.10 8.61
N TRP A 500 8.85 -0.07 8.88
CA TRP A 500 7.53 -0.39 8.34
C TRP A 500 6.46 -0.27 9.45
N SER A 501 5.76 0.88 9.38
CA SER A 501 4.55 1.36 10.07
C SER A 501 4.27 1.05 11.56
N GLU A 502 3.80 2.07 12.28
CA GLU A 502 3.12 1.95 13.59
C GLU A 502 1.80 1.16 13.51
N TRP A 503 1.31 0.96 12.30
CA TRP A 503 0.10 0.22 11.96
C TRP A 503 0.35 -1.28 11.81
N SER A 504 -0.67 -2.07 12.11
CA SER A 504 -0.77 -3.44 11.65
C SER A 504 -0.78 -3.49 10.12
N GLU A 505 -0.27 -4.59 9.58
CA GLU A 505 -0.09 -4.85 8.16
C GLU A 505 -1.39 -4.68 7.38
N VAL A 506 -2.52 -5.02 8.02
CA VAL A 506 -3.86 -5.02 7.43
C VAL A 506 -4.50 -3.63 7.42
N GLU A 507 -4.18 -2.75 8.39
CA GLU A 507 -4.66 -1.35 8.38
C GLU A 507 -4.13 -0.60 7.16
N VAL A 508 -2.96 -0.96 6.63
CA VAL A 508 -2.39 -0.33 5.44
C VAL A 508 -3.28 -0.53 4.21
N LEU A 509 -3.90 -1.72 4.05
CA LEU A 509 -4.80 -1.99 2.94
C LEU A 509 -6.04 -1.08 3.00
N TYR A 510 -6.70 -1.00 4.15
CA TYR A 510 -7.89 -0.19 4.34
C TYR A 510 -7.63 1.31 4.15
N ARG A 511 -6.52 1.82 4.70
CA ARG A 511 -6.12 3.22 4.49
C ARG A 511 -5.87 3.53 3.03
N ARG A 512 -5.17 2.66 2.31
CA ARG A 512 -4.93 2.84 0.86
C ARG A 512 -6.21 2.73 0.04
N LEU A 513 -7.16 1.90 0.45
CA LEU A 513 -8.48 1.84 -0.18
C LEU A 513 -9.26 3.14 0.05
N ALA A 514 -9.21 3.70 1.26
CA ALA A 514 -9.78 5.01 1.55
C ALA A 514 -9.11 6.11 0.71
N ASP A 515 -7.78 6.16 0.64
CA ASP A 515 -7.04 7.10 -0.22
C ASP A 515 -7.42 6.96 -1.69
N HIS A 516 -7.59 5.73 -2.20
CA HIS A 516 -8.05 5.50 -3.56
C HIS A 516 -9.45 6.08 -3.81
N LEU A 517 -10.41 5.77 -2.94
CA LEU A 517 -11.79 6.18 -3.11
C LEU A 517 -11.99 7.69 -2.91
N ILE A 518 -11.26 8.28 -1.96
CA ILE A 518 -11.43 9.67 -1.51
C ILE A 518 -10.54 10.64 -2.28
N LEU A 519 -9.28 10.26 -2.52
CA LEU A 519 -8.27 11.12 -3.18
C LEU A 519 -7.99 10.72 -4.63
N GLY A 520 -8.39 9.52 -5.07
CA GLY A 520 -8.07 9.02 -6.40
C GLY A 520 -6.65 8.44 -6.51
N ASP A 521 -6.06 8.03 -5.38
CA ASP A 521 -4.77 7.32 -5.39
C ASP A 521 -4.89 5.93 -6.05
N PRO A 522 -3.80 5.26 -6.44
CA PRO A 522 -3.88 3.94 -7.06
C PRO A 522 -4.49 2.89 -6.12
N VAL A 523 -5.32 2.00 -6.67
CA VAL A 523 -5.94 0.91 -5.90
C VAL A 523 -4.85 0.02 -5.26
N PRO A 524 -4.97 -0.35 -3.96
CA PRO A 524 -3.92 -1.08 -3.24
C PRO A 524 -3.63 -2.46 -3.80
N VAL A 525 -4.67 -3.15 -4.27
CA VAL A 525 -4.59 -4.45 -4.96
C VAL A 525 -5.42 -4.33 -6.22
N THR A 526 -4.76 -4.33 -7.38
CA THR A 526 -5.48 -4.30 -8.66
C THR A 526 -6.21 -5.63 -8.86
N PRO A 527 -7.44 -5.62 -9.37
CA PRO A 527 -8.17 -6.87 -9.62
C PRO A 527 -7.46 -7.71 -10.68
N GLN A 528 -6.75 -7.09 -11.61
CA GLN A 528 -5.82 -7.74 -12.55
C GLN A 528 -4.74 -8.55 -11.82
N SER A 529 -4.04 -7.96 -10.84
CA SER A 529 -3.01 -8.69 -10.10
C SER A 529 -3.58 -9.89 -9.34
N ALA A 530 -4.80 -9.78 -8.80
CA ALA A 530 -5.47 -10.89 -8.13
C ALA A 530 -5.99 -11.95 -9.11
N ALA A 531 -6.45 -11.55 -10.29
CA ALA A 531 -6.86 -12.46 -11.36
C ALA A 531 -5.67 -13.28 -11.90
N ARG A 532 -4.45 -12.71 -11.90
CA ARG A 532 -3.21 -13.42 -12.29
C ARG A 532 -2.95 -14.61 -11.38
N VAL A 533 -3.23 -14.44 -10.09
CA VAL A 533 -3.15 -15.50 -9.08
C VAL A 533 -4.14 -16.61 -9.40
N ILE A 534 -5.40 -16.25 -9.69
CA ILE A 534 -6.43 -17.23 -10.05
C ILE A 534 -6.07 -17.99 -11.33
N GLY A 535 -5.57 -17.32 -12.37
CA GLY A 535 -5.14 -17.98 -13.60
C GLY A 535 -4.03 -19.02 -13.39
N VAL A 536 -3.07 -18.74 -12.49
CA VAL A 536 -2.02 -19.72 -12.12
C VAL A 536 -2.59 -20.90 -11.33
N ILE A 537 -3.48 -20.63 -10.37
CA ILE A 537 -4.13 -21.69 -9.57
C ILE A 537 -5.05 -22.55 -10.44
N GLU A 538 -5.78 -21.97 -11.37
CA GLU A 538 -6.63 -22.68 -12.32
C GLU A 538 -5.80 -23.57 -13.25
N ALA A 539 -4.72 -23.04 -13.83
CA ALA A 539 -3.76 -23.82 -14.63
C ALA A 539 -3.14 -24.97 -13.83
N ALA A 540 -2.85 -24.77 -12.54
CA ALA A 540 -2.36 -25.83 -11.68
C ALA A 540 -3.41 -26.93 -11.44
N ASN A 541 -4.66 -26.57 -11.19
CA ASN A 541 -5.74 -27.55 -11.04
C ASN A 541 -5.94 -28.35 -12.33
N LEU A 542 -5.93 -27.69 -13.49
CA LEU A 542 -6.01 -28.34 -14.80
C LEU A 542 -4.81 -29.28 -15.03
N SER A 543 -3.60 -28.82 -14.73
CA SER A 543 -2.37 -29.63 -14.87
C SER A 543 -2.39 -30.88 -13.99
N ALA A 544 -2.88 -30.76 -12.75
CA ALA A 544 -3.00 -31.89 -11.83
C ALA A 544 -4.02 -32.94 -12.32
N GLN A 545 -5.01 -32.53 -13.11
CA GLN A 545 -6.01 -33.43 -13.71
C GLN A 545 -5.52 -34.02 -15.03
N SER A 546 -4.90 -33.22 -15.90
CA SER A 546 -4.46 -33.63 -17.24
C SER A 546 -3.12 -34.38 -17.23
N GLY A 547 -2.30 -34.16 -16.19
CA GLY A 547 -0.92 -34.64 -16.12
C GLY A 547 0.03 -33.91 -17.08
N GLN A 548 -0.40 -32.80 -17.69
CA GLN A 548 0.38 -32.00 -18.64
C GLN A 548 0.63 -30.59 -18.08
N PRO A 549 1.70 -29.90 -18.51
CA PRO A 549 1.87 -28.48 -18.20
C PRO A 549 0.79 -27.64 -18.87
N GLU A 550 0.21 -26.70 -18.13
CA GLU A 550 -0.85 -25.80 -18.61
C GLU A 550 -0.34 -24.36 -18.65
N LYS A 551 -0.75 -23.60 -19.67
CA LYS A 551 -0.47 -22.16 -19.73
C LYS A 551 -1.58 -21.42 -18.97
N PRO A 552 -1.26 -20.57 -17.99
CA PRO A 552 -2.28 -19.76 -17.34
C PRO A 552 -2.90 -18.80 -18.35
N THR A 553 -4.22 -18.70 -18.31
CA THR A 553 -4.97 -17.71 -19.07
C THR A 553 -5.27 -16.55 -18.13
N TYR A 554 -4.98 -15.35 -18.61
CA TYR A 554 -5.30 -14.11 -17.91
C TYR A 554 -6.51 -13.45 -18.59
N TRP A 555 -7.11 -12.49 -17.89
CA TRP A 555 -8.28 -11.71 -18.34
C TRP A 555 -8.02 -11.00 -19.67
#